data_AF-A0A2T5PS27-F1
#
_entry.id   AF-A0A2T5PS27-F1
#
_cell.length_a   1.000
_cell.length_b   1.000
_cell.length_c   1.000
_cell.angle_alpha   90.00
_cell.angle_beta   90.00
_cell.angle_gamma   90.00
#
_symmetry.space_group_name_H-M   'P 1'
#
loop_
_entity.id
_entity.type
_entity.pdbx_description
1 polymer ?
#
loop_
_entity_poly.entity_id
_entity_poly.type
_entity_poly.pdbx_seq_one_letter_code
_entity_poly.pdbx_strand_id
1 'polypeptide(L)'
;MLTTTKRSTALYGRLSNAQKAALCFNAVCTGQIDEAEKVFATVERFTYKMSDAEFHKWNDAFSSLVAVFGLMYWQQESRRGFVSGAMVAVDLADLRSREAGQEIDEARGVETLELLRRISGQQAALVAAMQEHCTQHRLEWEAVLFFADIDAARLPKDAPDPGWLERYRKELGQLLPSC
;
A
#
# COMPACT_ATOMS: atom_id res chain seq x y z
N MET A 1 -31.61 -21.83 5.71
CA MET A 1 -30.70 -20.66 5.66
C MET A 1 -30.32 -20.08 7.03
N LEU A 2 -31.11 -20.25 8.11
CA LEU A 2 -30.80 -19.70 9.45
C LEU A 2 -29.63 -20.38 10.20
N THR A 3 -29.27 -21.61 9.85
CA THR A 3 -28.25 -22.40 10.55
C THR A 3 -26.82 -22.03 10.15
N THR A 4 -26.60 -21.64 8.90
CA THR A 4 -25.29 -21.23 8.38
C THR A 4 -24.84 -19.88 8.96
N THR A 5 -25.77 -18.92 9.08
CA THR A 5 -25.50 -17.58 9.60
C THR A 5 -25.13 -17.58 11.10
N LYS A 6 -25.73 -18.46 11.90
CA LYS A 6 -25.37 -18.65 13.32
C LYS A 6 -23.98 -19.28 13.49
N ARG A 7 -23.57 -20.13 12.54
CA ARG A 7 -22.26 -20.79 12.57
C ARG A 7 -21.14 -19.83 12.17
N SER A 8 -21.38 -18.94 11.20
CA SER A 8 -20.42 -17.90 10.80
C SER A 8 -20.23 -16.82 11.87
N THR A 9 -21.30 -16.35 12.51
CA THR A 9 -21.21 -15.38 13.62
C THR A 9 -20.48 -15.92 14.86
N ALA A 10 -20.66 -17.20 15.18
CA ALA A 10 -19.89 -17.86 16.25
C ALA A 10 -18.38 -17.96 15.95
N LEU A 11 -17.99 -17.98 14.66
CA LEU A 11 -16.58 -17.97 14.26
C LEU A 11 -15.96 -16.58 14.47
N TYR A 12 -16.65 -15.52 14.05
CA TYR A 12 -16.14 -14.15 14.22
C TYR A 12 -16.08 -13.72 15.69
N GLY A 13 -16.96 -14.22 16.55
CA GLY A 13 -16.95 -13.94 17.99
C GLY A 13 -15.65 -14.30 18.71
N ARG A 14 -14.84 -15.22 18.16
CA ARG A 14 -13.54 -15.64 18.75
C ARG A 14 -12.35 -14.78 18.30
N LEU A 15 -12.57 -13.89 17.34
CA LEU A 15 -11.51 -13.04 16.78
C LEU A 15 -11.27 -11.81 17.66
N SER A 16 -10.03 -11.34 17.69
CA SER A 16 -9.70 -10.06 18.32
C SER A 16 -10.32 -8.90 17.55
N ASN A 17 -10.48 -7.73 18.18
CA ASN A 17 -10.99 -6.54 17.49
C ASN A 17 -10.12 -6.11 16.30
N ALA A 18 -8.79 -6.31 16.39
CA ALA A 18 -7.88 -6.09 15.27
C ALA A 18 -8.16 -7.05 14.09
N GLN A 19 -8.39 -8.33 14.37
CA GLN A 19 -8.72 -9.33 13.34
C GLN A 19 -10.10 -9.07 12.73
N LYS A 20 -11.09 -8.67 13.53
CA LYS A 20 -12.41 -8.24 13.04
C LYS A 20 -12.30 -7.01 12.15
N ALA A 21 -11.48 -6.03 12.53
CA ALA A 21 -11.24 -4.83 11.73
C ALA A 21 -10.56 -5.16 10.39
N ALA A 22 -9.56 -6.05 10.38
CA ALA A 22 -8.91 -6.48 9.14
C ALA A 22 -9.88 -7.20 8.19
N LEU A 23 -10.69 -8.12 8.71
CA LEU A 23 -11.73 -8.79 7.92
C LEU A 23 -12.78 -7.83 7.38
N CYS A 24 -13.23 -6.88 8.22
CA CYS A 24 -14.18 -5.86 7.79
C CYS A 24 -13.58 -4.99 6.68
N PHE A 25 -12.33 -4.55 6.83
CA PHE A 25 -11.61 -3.78 5.81
C PHE A 25 -11.52 -4.54 4.48
N ASN A 26 -11.09 -5.81 4.52
CA ASN A 26 -10.99 -6.65 3.32
C ASN A 26 -12.35 -6.85 2.65
N ALA A 27 -13.39 -7.14 3.44
CA ALA A 27 -14.74 -7.37 2.94
C ALA A 27 -15.33 -6.10 2.28
N VAL A 28 -15.12 -4.93 2.88
CA VAL A 28 -15.56 -3.65 2.30
C VAL A 28 -14.85 -3.38 0.98
N CYS A 29 -13.53 -3.56 0.92
CA CYS A 29 -12.75 -3.29 -0.29
C CYS A 29 -13.04 -4.29 -1.42
N THR A 30 -13.44 -5.52 -1.10
CA THR A 30 -13.81 -6.55 -2.09
C THR A 30 -15.30 -6.55 -2.45
N GLY A 31 -16.09 -5.59 -1.94
CA GLY A 31 -17.52 -5.47 -2.23
C GLY A 31 -18.42 -6.48 -1.49
N GLN A 32 -17.88 -7.21 -0.52
CA GLN A 32 -18.60 -8.19 0.30
C GLN A 32 -19.24 -7.52 1.53
N ILE A 33 -20.13 -6.55 1.27
CA ILE A 33 -20.76 -5.71 2.32
C ILE A 33 -21.52 -6.57 3.35
N ASP A 34 -22.23 -7.60 2.89
CA ASP A 34 -22.96 -8.54 3.76
C ASP A 34 -22.04 -9.28 4.74
N GLU A 35 -20.77 -9.50 4.39
CA GLU A 35 -19.79 -10.11 5.29
C GLU A 35 -19.28 -9.09 6.31
N ALA A 36 -18.99 -7.86 5.87
CA ALA A 36 -18.60 -6.76 6.75
C ALA A 36 -19.67 -6.51 7.85
N GLU A 37 -20.95 -6.49 7.48
CA GLU A 37 -22.05 -6.34 8.45
C GLU A 37 -22.12 -7.49 9.46
N LYS A 38 -21.90 -8.74 9.01
CA LYS A 38 -21.88 -9.92 9.90
C LYS A 38 -20.72 -9.85 10.88
N VAL A 39 -19.54 -9.39 10.44
CA VAL A 39 -18.38 -9.21 11.31
C VAL A 39 -18.67 -8.10 12.33
N PHE A 40 -19.17 -6.95 11.87
CA PHE A 40 -19.50 -5.81 12.72
C PHE A 40 -20.54 -6.15 13.81
N ALA A 41 -21.53 -6.99 13.48
CA ALA A 41 -22.53 -7.47 14.44
C ALA A 41 -21.93 -8.29 15.60
N THR A 42 -20.69 -8.79 15.47
CA THR A 42 -19.98 -9.56 16.50
C THR A 42 -18.95 -8.75 17.30
N VAL A 43 -18.86 -7.44 17.06
CA VAL A 43 -17.99 -6.53 17.83
C VAL A 43 -18.56 -6.37 19.24
N GLU A 44 -17.70 -6.53 20.25
CA GLU A 44 -18.11 -6.46 21.65
C GLU A 44 -18.48 -5.03 22.04
N ARG A 45 -19.69 -4.87 22.58
CA ARG A 45 -20.25 -3.59 22.99
C ARG A 45 -20.25 -3.44 24.50
N PHE A 46 -19.49 -2.46 25.00
CA PHE A 46 -19.43 -2.13 26.41
C PHE A 46 -20.31 -0.92 26.71
N THR A 47 -21.18 -1.01 27.72
CA THR A 47 -22.20 0.01 28.06
C THR A 47 -21.63 1.36 28.55
N TYR A 48 -20.34 1.42 28.90
CA TYR A 48 -19.68 2.62 29.48
C TYR A 48 -18.35 3.00 28.81
N LYS A 49 -17.97 2.29 27.74
CA LYS A 49 -16.98 2.76 26.76
C LYS A 49 -17.76 3.04 25.47
N MET A 50 -17.22 3.85 24.55
CA MET A 50 -17.77 3.83 23.18
C MET A 50 -17.83 2.36 22.74
N SER A 51 -19.02 1.89 22.38
CA SER A 51 -19.37 0.47 22.29
C SER A 51 -18.58 -0.33 21.26
N ASP A 52 -17.67 0.30 20.53
CA ASP A 52 -16.90 -0.26 19.43
C ASP A 52 -15.54 0.46 19.28
N ALA A 53 -15.10 1.20 20.31
CA ALA A 53 -13.92 2.06 20.25
C ALA A 53 -12.65 1.34 19.79
N GLU A 54 -12.39 0.14 20.31
CA GLU A 54 -11.20 -0.64 19.94
C GLU A 54 -11.28 -1.17 18.50
N PHE A 55 -12.47 -1.55 18.04
CA PHE A 55 -12.66 -1.97 16.64
C PHE A 55 -12.43 -0.79 15.69
N HIS A 56 -13.04 0.36 15.96
CA HIS A 56 -12.88 1.56 15.13
C HIS A 56 -11.43 2.06 15.13
N LYS A 57 -10.76 2.02 16.29
CA LYS A 57 -9.33 2.37 16.38
C LYS A 57 -8.48 1.57 15.39
N TRP A 58 -8.70 0.26 15.27
CA TRP A 58 -7.99 -0.58 14.31
C TRP A 58 -8.45 -0.35 12.87
N ASN A 59 -9.75 -0.23 12.64
CA ASN A 59 -10.30 -0.03 11.29
C ASN A 59 -9.86 1.31 10.66
N ASP A 60 -9.87 2.38 11.47
CA ASP A 60 -9.43 3.71 11.05
C ASP A 60 -7.90 3.74 10.82
N ALA A 61 -7.15 3.01 11.65
CA ALA A 61 -5.71 2.85 11.46
C ALA A 61 -5.37 2.09 10.17
N PHE A 62 -6.07 1.00 9.85
CA PHE A 62 -5.88 0.29 8.57
C PHE A 62 -6.24 1.17 7.38
N SER A 63 -7.36 1.89 7.44
CA SER A 63 -7.75 2.83 6.39
C SER A 63 -6.70 3.94 6.21
N SER A 64 -6.17 4.48 7.31
CA SER A 64 -5.11 5.50 7.29
C SER A 64 -3.80 4.94 6.74
N LEU A 65 -3.41 3.74 7.17
CA LEU A 65 -2.23 3.04 6.68
C LEU A 65 -2.28 2.87 5.16
N VAL A 66 -3.39 2.37 4.63
CA VAL A 66 -3.54 2.14 3.19
C VAL A 66 -3.63 3.47 2.42
N ALA A 67 -4.30 4.49 2.96
CA ALA A 67 -4.35 5.81 2.36
C ALA A 67 -2.96 6.46 2.26
N VAL A 68 -2.16 6.39 3.34
CA VAL A 68 -0.77 6.90 3.33
C VAL A 68 0.09 6.10 2.37
N PHE A 69 -0.02 4.78 2.37
CA PHE A 69 0.68 3.92 1.41
C PHE A 69 0.35 4.31 -0.05
N GLY A 70 -0.93 4.47 -0.38
CA GLY A 70 -1.38 4.89 -1.71
C GLY A 70 -0.82 6.26 -2.10
N LEU A 71 -0.90 7.25 -1.20
CA LEU A 71 -0.32 8.58 -1.42
C LEU A 71 1.18 8.50 -1.74
N MET A 72 1.93 7.76 -0.93
CA MET A 72 3.38 7.61 -1.10
C MET A 72 3.72 6.86 -2.40
N TYR A 73 2.95 5.83 -2.74
CA TYR A 73 3.11 5.10 -4.00
C TYR A 73 2.90 6.03 -5.20
N TRP A 74 1.80 6.77 -5.25
CA TRP A 74 1.48 7.67 -6.36
C TRP A 74 2.44 8.85 -6.46
N GLN A 75 2.95 9.33 -5.34
CA GLN A 75 4.00 10.35 -5.34
C GLN A 75 5.30 9.82 -5.99
N GLN A 76 5.70 8.59 -5.68
CA GLN A 76 6.88 7.96 -6.29
C GLN A 76 6.64 7.61 -7.77
N GLU A 77 5.44 7.14 -8.11
CA GLU A 77 5.03 6.87 -9.49
C GLU A 77 5.11 8.13 -10.35
N SER A 78 4.65 9.27 -9.82
CA SER A 78 4.71 10.56 -10.49
C SER A 78 6.16 11.02 -10.72
N ARG A 79 7.03 10.85 -9.73
CA ARG A 79 8.47 11.14 -9.85
C ARG A 79 9.13 10.24 -10.89
N ARG A 80 8.81 8.95 -10.90
CA ARG A 80 9.28 7.99 -11.90
C ARG A 80 8.89 8.45 -13.31
N GLY A 81 7.61 8.78 -13.51
CA GLY A 81 7.12 9.28 -14.79
C GLY A 81 7.83 10.55 -15.27
N PHE A 82 8.09 11.50 -14.36
CA PHE A 82 8.85 12.72 -14.67
C PHE A 82 10.28 12.40 -15.11
N VAL A 83 11.01 11.55 -14.37
CA VAL A 83 12.40 11.18 -14.70
C VAL A 83 12.46 10.37 -16.00
N SER A 84 11.52 9.46 -16.23
CA SER A 84 11.42 8.74 -17.51
C SER A 84 11.17 9.70 -18.68
N GLY A 85 10.32 10.71 -18.51
CA GLY A 85 10.12 11.75 -19.52
C GLY A 85 11.37 12.60 -19.78
N ALA A 86 12.11 12.94 -18.71
CA ALA A 86 13.39 13.64 -18.83
C ALA A 86 14.43 12.81 -19.59
N MET A 87 14.49 11.50 -19.36
CA MET A 87 15.37 10.57 -20.07
C MET A 87 15.08 10.57 -21.58
N VAL A 88 13.80 10.47 -21.98
CA VAL A 88 13.41 10.56 -23.39
C VAL A 88 13.81 11.91 -24.00
N ALA A 89 13.68 13.01 -23.25
CA ALA A 89 14.09 14.33 -23.73
C ALA A 89 15.62 14.45 -23.90
N VAL A 90 16.40 13.83 -23.01
CA VAL A 90 17.87 13.73 -23.15
C VAL A 90 18.22 12.90 -24.37
N ASP A 91 17.63 11.71 -24.54
CA ASP A 91 17.88 10.85 -25.70
C ASP A 91 17.55 11.56 -27.03
N LEU A 92 16.44 12.29 -27.09
CA LEU A 92 16.06 13.08 -28.26
C LEU A 92 17.01 14.25 -28.52
N ALA A 93 17.53 14.89 -27.48
CA ALA A 93 18.52 15.95 -27.62
C ALA A 93 19.85 15.38 -28.15
N ASP A 94 20.29 14.25 -27.61
CA ASP A 94 21.53 13.58 -28.02
C ASP A 94 21.46 13.11 -29.47
N LEU A 95 20.31 12.58 -29.91
CA LEU A 95 20.09 12.25 -31.32
C LEU A 95 20.24 13.47 -32.24
N ARG A 96 19.65 14.61 -31.87
CA ARG A 96 19.78 15.86 -32.64
C ARG A 96 21.21 16.39 -32.65
N SER A 97 21.91 16.31 -31.52
CA SER A 97 23.32 16.69 -31.41
C SER A 97 24.21 15.82 -32.30
N ARG A 98 23.96 14.50 -32.37
CA ARG A 98 24.64 13.58 -33.29
C ARG A 98 24.43 13.96 -34.75
N GLU A 99 23.18 14.23 -35.14
CA GLU A 99 22.84 14.67 -36.49
C GLU A 99 23.53 15.99 -36.87
N ALA A 100 23.74 16.88 -35.89
CA ALA A 100 24.43 18.16 -36.06
C ALA A 100 25.97 18.06 -35.95
N GLY A 101 26.53 16.87 -35.66
CA GLY A 101 27.98 16.69 -35.47
C GLY A 101 28.54 17.33 -34.19
N GLN A 102 27.68 17.55 -33.19
CA GLN A 102 28.06 18.12 -31.90
C GLN A 102 28.54 17.02 -30.93
N GLU A 103 29.45 17.38 -30.04
CA GLU A 103 29.90 16.51 -28.95
C GLU A 103 28.78 16.30 -27.93
N ILE A 104 28.67 15.08 -27.39
CA ILE A 104 27.61 14.68 -26.45
C ILE A 104 28.24 14.47 -25.09
N ASP A 105 27.58 14.98 -24.05
CA ASP A 105 27.91 14.64 -22.67
C ASP A 105 27.22 13.32 -22.27
N GLU A 106 27.95 12.21 -22.41
CA GLU A 106 27.46 10.88 -22.05
C GLU A 106 27.16 10.72 -20.54
N ALA A 107 27.72 11.57 -19.68
CA ALA A 107 27.51 11.48 -18.23
C ALA A 107 26.06 11.81 -17.83
N ARG A 108 25.40 12.70 -18.57
CA ARG A 108 24.03 13.15 -18.29
C ARG A 108 22.99 12.03 -18.37
N GLY A 109 23.15 11.11 -19.32
CA GLY A 109 22.28 9.94 -19.47
C GLY A 109 22.43 8.96 -18.30
N VAL A 110 23.67 8.75 -17.85
CA VAL A 110 24.00 7.86 -16.72
C VAL A 110 23.39 8.38 -15.42
N GLU A 111 23.54 9.66 -15.10
CA GLU A 111 22.94 10.27 -13.90
C GLU A 111 21.42 10.11 -13.85
N THR A 112 20.75 10.29 -15.00
CA THR A 112 19.29 10.15 -15.10
C THR A 112 18.85 8.70 -14.89
N LEU A 113 19.60 7.74 -15.45
CA LEU A 113 19.36 6.30 -15.25
C LEU A 113 19.57 5.88 -13.79
N GLU A 114 20.61 6.38 -13.12
CA GLU A 114 20.87 6.12 -11.70
C GLU A 114 19.76 6.68 -10.81
N LEU A 115 19.28 7.89 -11.12
CA LEU A 115 18.13 8.48 -10.43
C LEU A 115 16.87 7.63 -10.61
N LEU A 116 16.61 7.14 -11.83
CA LEU A 116 15.47 6.28 -12.12
C LEU A 116 15.55 4.96 -11.32
N ARG A 117 16.73 4.30 -11.30
CA ARG A 117 16.96 3.09 -10.50
C ARG A 117 16.73 3.33 -9.02
N ARG A 118 17.19 4.47 -8.49
CA ARG A 118 17.00 4.84 -7.09
C ARG A 118 15.52 5.02 -6.74
N ILE A 119 14.75 5.68 -7.62
CA ILE A 119 13.30 5.84 -7.42
C ILE A 119 12.59 4.49 -7.48
N SER A 120 12.93 3.63 -8.43
CA SER A 120 12.38 2.27 -8.52
C SER A 120 12.66 1.45 -7.26
N GLY A 121 13.89 1.47 -6.76
CA GLY A 121 14.26 0.76 -5.52
C GLY A 121 13.51 1.28 -4.29
N GLN A 122 13.24 2.59 -4.22
CA GLN A 122 12.40 3.18 -3.17
C GLN A 122 10.95 2.74 -3.28
N GLN A 123 10.38 2.72 -4.49
CA GLN A 123 9.00 2.27 -4.71
C GLN A 123 8.84 0.79 -4.36
N ALA A 124 9.82 -0.05 -4.73
CA ALA A 124 9.87 -1.47 -4.36
C ALA A 124 9.96 -1.66 -2.84
N ALA A 125 10.77 -0.86 -2.16
CA ALA A 125 10.89 -0.89 -0.71
C ALA A 125 9.57 -0.53 0.00
N LEU A 126 8.84 0.47 -0.51
CA LEU A 126 7.52 0.85 0.02
C LEU A 126 6.51 -0.29 -0.12
N VAL A 127 6.45 -0.91 -1.30
CA VAL A 127 5.54 -2.05 -1.57
C VAL A 127 5.88 -3.24 -0.67
N ALA A 128 7.16 -3.58 -0.54
CA ALA A 128 7.61 -4.67 0.33
C ALA A 128 7.24 -4.41 1.81
N ALA A 129 7.49 -3.19 2.31
CA ALA A 129 7.11 -2.81 3.68
C ALA A 129 5.60 -2.94 3.91
N MET A 130 4.77 -2.52 2.95
CA MET A 130 3.32 -2.64 3.07
C MET A 130 2.86 -4.10 3.03
N GLN A 131 3.46 -4.95 2.18
CA GLN A 131 3.15 -6.39 2.13
C GLN A 131 3.49 -7.10 3.46
N GLU A 132 4.57 -6.69 4.13
CA GLU A 132 4.90 -7.18 5.47
C GLU A 132 3.82 -6.81 6.49
N HIS A 133 3.38 -5.54 6.50
CA HIS A 133 2.28 -5.09 7.35
C HIS A 133 0.97 -5.83 7.04
N CYS A 134 0.68 -6.08 5.77
CA CYS A 134 -0.48 -6.88 5.37
C CYS A 134 -0.42 -8.28 5.96
N THR A 135 0.74 -8.93 5.88
CA THR A 135 0.97 -10.28 6.43
C THR A 135 0.81 -10.30 7.95
N GLN A 136 1.38 -9.31 8.65
CA GLN A 136 1.32 -9.20 10.10
C GLN A 136 -0.11 -8.96 10.61
N HIS A 137 -0.87 -8.12 9.92
CA HIS A 137 -2.20 -7.68 10.35
C HIS A 137 -3.36 -8.38 9.64
N ARG A 138 -3.08 -9.35 8.77
CA ARG A 138 -4.06 -10.14 7.99
C ARG A 138 -4.92 -9.27 7.06
N LEU A 139 -4.32 -8.21 6.51
CA LEU A 139 -4.93 -7.46 5.42
C LEU A 139 -4.68 -8.22 4.12
N GLU A 140 -5.71 -8.32 3.29
CA GLU A 140 -5.57 -8.91 1.97
C GLU A 140 -4.90 -7.91 1.03
N TRP A 141 -3.85 -8.34 0.35
CA TRP A 141 -3.09 -7.47 -0.54
C TRP A 141 -3.97 -6.90 -1.67
N GLU A 142 -4.89 -7.71 -2.20
CA GLU A 142 -5.84 -7.28 -3.22
C GLU A 142 -6.77 -6.16 -2.72
N ALA A 143 -7.27 -6.27 -1.48
CA ALA A 143 -8.09 -5.24 -0.84
C ALA A 143 -7.30 -3.93 -0.66
N VAL A 144 -6.04 -4.03 -0.25
CA VAL A 144 -5.14 -2.88 -0.10
C VAL A 144 -4.88 -2.19 -1.43
N LEU A 145 -4.57 -2.95 -2.49
CA LEU A 145 -4.38 -2.43 -3.84
C LEU A 145 -5.65 -1.74 -4.36
N PHE A 146 -6.81 -2.37 -4.19
CA PHE A 146 -8.09 -1.82 -4.60
C PHE A 146 -8.37 -0.48 -3.91
N PHE A 147 -8.21 -0.42 -2.58
CA PHE A 147 -8.44 0.81 -1.83
C PHE A 147 -7.45 1.92 -2.23
N ALA A 148 -6.19 1.57 -2.48
CA ALA A 148 -5.16 2.52 -2.90
C ALA A 148 -5.23 2.91 -4.39
N ASP A 149 -6.18 2.33 -5.14
CA ASP A 149 -6.35 2.47 -6.59
C ASP A 149 -5.12 1.99 -7.41
N ILE A 150 -4.35 1.02 -6.89
CA ILE A 150 -3.12 0.56 -7.53
C ILE A 150 -3.40 -0.72 -8.32
N ASP A 151 -3.19 -0.66 -9.64
CA ASP A 151 -3.18 -1.84 -10.49
C ASP A 151 -1.95 -2.73 -10.16
N ALA A 152 -2.19 -4.00 -9.87
CA ALA A 152 -1.16 -5.00 -9.62
C ALA A 152 -0.12 -5.09 -10.75
N ALA A 153 -0.51 -4.81 -12.00
CA ALA A 153 0.40 -4.79 -13.14
C ALA A 153 1.44 -3.64 -13.09
N ARG A 154 1.16 -2.59 -12.32
CA ARG A 154 2.04 -1.42 -12.14
C ARG A 154 3.00 -1.57 -10.96
N LEU A 155 2.95 -2.67 -10.23
CA LEU A 155 3.86 -2.91 -9.12
C LEU A 155 5.32 -2.97 -9.59
N PRO A 156 6.25 -2.42 -8.80
CA PRO A 156 7.67 -2.46 -9.13
C PRO A 156 8.17 -3.90 -9.16
N LYS A 157 9.05 -4.20 -10.12
CA LYS A 157 9.70 -5.52 -10.28
C LYS A 157 11.14 -5.52 -9.76
N ASP A 158 11.67 -4.34 -9.48
CA ASP A 158 13.02 -4.14 -9.00
C ASP A 158 13.17 -4.61 -7.55
N ALA A 159 14.41 -4.88 -7.15
CA ALA A 159 14.71 -5.22 -5.75
C ALA A 159 14.46 -4.00 -4.84
N PRO A 160 13.91 -4.21 -3.63
CA PRO A 160 13.73 -3.13 -2.67
C PRO A 160 15.08 -2.59 -2.18
N ASP A 161 15.20 -1.27 -2.14
CA ASP A 161 16.35 -0.62 -1.49
C ASP A 161 16.30 -0.90 0.04
N PRO A 162 17.35 -1.50 0.62
CA PRO A 162 17.32 -1.95 2.02
C PRO A 162 17.26 -0.79 3.03
N GLY A 163 17.89 0.35 2.71
CA GLY A 163 17.87 1.53 3.59
C GLY A 163 16.48 2.16 3.63
N TRP A 164 15.78 2.16 2.51
CA TRP A 164 14.40 2.64 2.42
C TRP A 164 13.39 1.64 2.98
N LEU A 165 13.63 0.35 2.84
CA LEU A 165 12.73 -0.69 3.35
C LEU A 165 12.56 -0.55 4.87
N GLU A 166 13.68 -0.44 5.59
CA GLU A 166 13.64 -0.28 7.04
C GLU A 166 12.95 1.02 7.47
N ARG A 167 13.17 2.08 6.71
CA ARG A 167 12.49 3.37 6.93
C ARG A 167 10.98 3.24 6.76
N TYR A 168 10.51 2.67 5.66
CA TYR A 168 9.08 2.54 5.39
C TYR A 168 8.40 1.56 6.35
N ARG A 169 9.06 0.47 6.76
CA ARG A 169 8.55 -0.40 7.83
C ARG A 169 8.20 0.40 9.09
N LYS A 170 9.13 1.26 9.52
CA LYS A 170 8.96 2.11 10.70
C LYS A 170 7.88 3.17 10.49
N GLU A 171 7.93 3.92 9.39
CA GLU A 171 6.96 5.00 9.11
C GLU A 171 5.53 4.48 9.00
N LEU A 172 5.32 3.40 8.26
CA LEU A 172 4.00 2.76 8.13
C LEU A 172 3.55 2.12 9.45
N GLY A 173 4.46 1.46 10.18
CA GLY A 173 4.15 0.83 11.46
C GLY A 173 3.70 1.81 12.55
N GLN A 174 4.12 3.08 12.48
CA GLN A 174 3.68 4.13 13.42
C GLN A 174 2.20 4.49 13.29
N LEU A 175 1.56 4.17 12.16
CA LEU A 175 0.14 4.43 11.94
C LEU A 175 -0.76 3.39 12.62
N LEU A 176 -0.17 2.28 13.05
CA LEU A 176 -0.89 1.17 13.67
C LEU A 176 -0.93 1.34 15.19
N PRO A 177 -2.05 0.99 15.85
CA PRO A 177 -2.13 0.98 17.30
C PRO A 177 -1.04 0.09 17.91
N SER A 178 -0.44 0.56 19.00
CA SER A 178 0.36 -0.31 19.87
C SER A 178 -0.51 -1.42 20.42
N CYS A 179 -0.06 -2.66 20.25
CA CYS A 179 -0.65 -3.87 20.85
C CYS A 179 -0.60 -3.82 22.38
#